data_AF-A0A976J5W2-F1
#
_entry.id   AF-A0A976J5W2-F1
#
_cell.length_a   1.000
_cell.length_b   1.000
_cell.length_c   1.000
_cell.angle_alpha   90.00
_cell.angle_beta   90.00
_cell.angle_gamma   90.00
#
_symmetry.space_group_name_H-M   'P 1'
#
loop_
_entity.id
_entity.type
_entity.pdbx_description
1 polymer ?
#
loop_
_entity_poly.entity_id
_entity_poly.type
_entity_poly.pdbx_seq_one_letter_code
_entity_poly.pdbx_strand_id
1 'polypeptide(L)' 'MGSFSLMHWALVVLVIVLLFGGGRISSLMGDVAKGIKAFKKGMADDESADAPRPVNRIEGQAAPDPTVSSTKEEQKQG' A
#
# COMPACT_ATOMS: atom_id res chain seq x y z
N MET A 1 -41.48 4.44 11.85
CA MET A 1 -40.75 4.51 10.56
C MET A 1 -39.25 4.67 10.85
N GLY A 2 -38.54 3.62 11.25
CA GLY A 2 -37.15 3.77 11.73
C GLY A 2 -36.38 2.46 11.86
N SER A 3 -36.79 1.43 11.13
CA SER A 3 -36.52 0.04 11.49
C SER A 3 -35.12 -0.48 11.14
N PHE A 4 -34.26 0.28 10.45
CA PHE A 4 -32.99 -0.27 9.95
C PHE A 4 -31.82 0.73 9.98
N SER A 5 -31.77 1.59 11.01
CA SER A 5 -31.04 2.86 10.96
C SER A 5 -29.51 2.80 10.95
N LEU A 6 -28.85 1.65 11.18
CA LEU A 6 -27.40 1.47 10.98
C LEU A 6 -27.00 0.02 11.29
N MET A 7 -27.64 -0.59 12.30
CA MET A 7 -27.40 -1.98 12.70
C MET A 7 -27.74 -3.00 11.61
N HIS A 8 -28.73 -2.70 10.75
CA HIS A 8 -29.05 -3.55 9.61
C HIS A 8 -27.89 -3.63 8.62
N TRP A 9 -27.32 -2.47 8.26
CA TRP A 9 -26.17 -2.41 7.35
C TRP A 9 -24.95 -3.13 7.91
N ALA A 10 -24.70 -3.05 9.22
CA ALA A 10 -23.63 -3.84 9.86
C ALA A 10 -23.85 -5.36 9.72
N LEU A 11 -25.08 -5.84 9.96
CA LEU A 11 -25.42 -7.27 9.79
C LEU A 11 -25.32 -7.72 8.32
N VAL A 12 -25.76 -6.89 7.38
CA VAL A 12 -25.67 -7.19 5.94
C VAL A 12 -24.21 -7.30 5.50
N VAL A 13 -23.35 -6.37 5.92
CA VAL A 13 -21.92 -6.41 5.61
C VAL A 13 -21.27 -7.67 6.21
N LEU A 14 -21.61 -8.02 7.45
CA LEU A 14 -21.10 -9.24 8.09
C LEU A 14 -21.43 -10.50 7.27
N VAL A 15 -22.68 -10.62 6.81
CA VAL A 15 -23.14 -11.76 6.01
C VAL A 15 -22.44 -11.80 4.65
N ILE A 16 -22.25 -10.66 3.98
CA ILE A 16 -21.52 -10.57 2.71
C ILE A 16 -20.06 -11.01 2.89
N VAL A 17 -19.39 -10.57 3.95
CA VAL A 17 -17.99 -10.96 4.23
C VAL A 17 -17.89 -12.46 4.51
N LEU A 18 -18.88 -13.05 5.18
CA LEU A 18 -18.94 -14.50 5.43
C LEU A 18 -19.19 -15.31 4.14
N LEU A 19 -20.06 -14.84 3.25
CA LEU A 19 -20.38 -15.51 1.97
C LEU A 19 -19.22 -15.46 0.97
N PHE A 20 -18.58 -14.30 0.83
CA PHE A 20 -17.52 -14.08 -0.15
C PHE A 20 -16.12 -14.37 0.42
N GLY A 21 -15.98 -14.43 1.74
CA GLY A 21 -14.72 -14.61 2.45
C GLY A 21 -13.83 -13.36 2.43
N GLY A 22 -12.97 -13.20 3.45
CA GLY A 22 -12.07 -12.05 3.56
C GLY A 22 -11.07 -11.91 2.41
N GLY A 23 -10.69 -13.01 1.75
CA GLY A 23 -9.70 -13.02 0.67
C GLY A 23 -10.13 -12.27 -0.59
N ARG A 24 -11.41 -12.36 -0.98
CA ARG A 24 -11.92 -11.69 -2.19
C ARG A 24 -12.17 -10.20 -1.93
N ILE A 25 -12.73 -9.85 -0.77
CA ILE A 25 -12.94 -8.46 -0.37
C ILE A 25 -11.61 -7.72 -0.22
N SER A 26 -10.58 -8.34 0.37
CA SER A 26 -9.29 -7.67 0.61
C SER A 26 -8.58 -7.29 -0.70
N SER A 27 -8.56 -8.17 -1.70
CA SER A 27 -7.98 -7.87 -3.01
C SER A 27 -8.74 -6.75 -3.73
N LEU A 28 -10.08 -6.83 -3.75
CA LEU A 28 -10.94 -5.83 -4.39
C LEU A 28 -10.86 -4.46 -3.68
N MET A 29 -10.85 -4.45 -2.34
CA MET A 29 -10.68 -3.24 -1.54
C MET A 29 -9.31 -2.61 -1.79
N GLY A 30 -8.26 -3.40 -1.99
CA GLY A 30 -6.92 -2.90 -2.33
C GLY A 30 -6.87 -2.18 -3.68
N ASP A 31 -7.51 -2.73 -4.72
CA ASP A 31 -7.57 -2.11 -6.04
C ASP A 31 -8.48 -0.87 -6.06
N VAL A 32 -9.63 -0.93 -5.35
CA VAL A 32 -10.51 0.22 -5.16
C VAL A 32 -9.82 1.34 -4.37
N ALA A 33 -9.09 1.00 -3.31
CA ALA A 33 -8.35 1.99 -2.51
C ALA A 33 -7.23 2.65 -3.31
N LYS A 34 -6.51 1.90 -4.17
CA LYS A 34 -5.51 2.48 -5.09
C LYS A 34 -6.16 3.41 -6.10
N GLY A 35 -7.29 3.03 -6.70
CA GLY A 35 -8.05 3.88 -7.63
C GLY A 35 -8.52 5.19 -7.00
N ILE A 36 -9.14 5.13 -5.83
CA ILE A 36 -9.62 6.32 -5.10
C ILE A 36 -8.42 7.19 -4.63
N LYS A 37 -7.31 6.58 -4.19
CA LYS A 37 -6.10 7.32 -3.78
C LYS A 37 -5.43 8.02 -4.96
N ALA A 38 -5.37 7.38 -6.13
CA ALA A 38 -4.87 7.99 -7.35
C ALA A 38 -5.78 9.13 -7.83
N PHE A 39 -7.10 8.94 -7.76
CA PHE A 39 -8.07 9.98 -8.08
C PHE A 39 -7.94 11.20 -7.16
N LYS A 40 -7.87 10.98 -5.85
CA LYS A 40 -7.66 12.06 -4.87
C LYS A 40 -6.30 12.74 -5.04
N LYS A 41 -5.24 11.97 -5.32
CA LYS A 41 -3.90 12.52 -5.56
C LYS A 41 -3.85 13.34 -6.84
N GLY A 42 -4.52 12.92 -7.91
CA GLY A 42 -4.63 13.67 -9.16
C GLY A 42 -5.42 14.96 -9.00
N MET A 43 -6.56 14.92 -8.30
CA MET A 43 -7.34 16.12 -8.00
C MET A 43 -6.55 17.10 -7.10
N ALA A 44 -5.81 16.57 -6.12
CA ALA A 44 -4.96 17.39 -5.25
C ALA A 44 -3.65 17.87 -5.92
N ASP A 45 -3.17 17.21 -6.98
CA ASP A 45 -2.00 17.66 -7.77
C ASP A 45 -2.38 18.87 -8.63
N ASP A 46 -3.63 18.89 -9.13
CA ASP A 46 -4.20 20.03 -9.87
C ASP A 46 -4.38 21.27 -8.97
N GLU A 47 -4.69 21.07 -7.68
CA GLU A 47 -4.73 22.13 -6.66
C GLU A 47 -3.37 22.45 -6.01
N SER A 48 -2.36 21.58 -6.12
CA SER A 48 -1.07 21.70 -5.43
C SER A 48 0.10 21.41 -6.37
N ALA A 49 0.26 22.22 -7.41
CA ALA A 49 1.38 22.16 -8.34
C ALA A 49 2.74 22.61 -7.73
N ASP A 50 2.93 22.58 -6.41
CA ASP A 50 4.18 23.02 -5.74
C ASP A 50 4.50 22.21 -4.47
N ALA A 51 4.61 20.88 -4.57
CA ALA A 51 5.22 20.09 -3.50
C ALA A 51 6.01 18.90 -4.05
N PRO A 52 7.34 18.81 -3.82
CA PRO A 52 8.15 17.67 -4.26
C PRO A 52 7.69 16.42 -3.51
N ARG A 53 7.15 15.44 -4.24
CA ARG A 53 6.72 14.16 -3.68
C ARG A 53 7.97 13.28 -3.47
N PRO A 54 8.20 12.71 -2.27
CA PRO A 54 9.30 11.78 -2.05
C PRO A 54 9.11 10.51 -2.89
N VAL A 55 10.14 10.17 -3.65
CA VAL A 55 10.24 8.97 -4.49
C VAL A 55 10.07 7.72 -3.63
N ASN A 56 9.14 6.85 -4.05
CA ASN A 56 8.93 5.49 -3.56
C ASN A 56 10.27 4.75 -3.38
N ARG A 57 10.64 4.43 -2.13
CA ARG A 57 11.49 3.28 -1.84
C ARG A 57 10.61 2.04 -1.93
N ILE A 58 10.77 1.29 -3.02
CA ILE A 58 10.13 -0.01 -3.23
C ILE A 58 11.01 -1.03 -2.49
N GLU A 59 10.53 -1.54 -1.36
CA GLU A 59 11.03 -2.77 -0.74
C GLU A 59 10.69 -3.93 -1.67
N GLY A 60 11.71 -4.60 -2.24
CA GLY A 60 11.51 -5.83 -3.01
C GLY A 60 12.33 -5.95 -4.28
N GLN A 61 13.65 -5.78 -4.20
CA GLN A 61 14.56 -6.43 -5.15
C GLN A 61 15.47 -7.37 -4.37
N ALA A 62 15.08 -8.65 -4.34
CA ALA A 62 15.95 -9.74 -3.91
C ALA A 62 16.80 -10.19 -5.10
N ALA A 63 18.12 -10.14 -4.95
CA ALA A 63 19.07 -11.05 -5.59
C ALA A 63 20.41 -10.99 -4.80
N PRO A 64 21.15 -12.11 -4.74
CA PRO A 64 22.00 -12.48 -3.62
C PRO A 64 23.48 -12.07 -3.83
N ASP A 65 24.20 -12.04 -2.70
CA ASP A 65 25.66 -12.20 -2.60
C ASP A 65 26.57 -11.09 -3.18
N PRO A 66 27.32 -10.41 -2.30
CA PRO A 66 28.73 -10.21 -2.58
C PRO A 66 29.60 -10.86 -1.49
N THR A 67 29.89 -12.14 -1.64
CA THR A 67 31.21 -12.69 -1.32
C THR A 67 32.21 -12.03 -2.27
N VAL A 68 32.62 -10.81 -1.93
CA VAL A 68 33.85 -10.24 -2.44
C VAL A 68 34.67 -9.86 -1.22
N SER A 69 35.47 -10.84 -0.82
CA SER A 69 36.77 -10.72 -0.17
C SER A 69 36.99 -9.47 0.66
N SER A 70 36.87 -9.66 1.98
CA SER A 70 37.65 -8.88 2.94
C SER A 70 39.14 -9.24 2.76
N THR A 71 39.75 -8.82 1.65
CA THR A 71 41.20 -8.64 1.56
C THR A 71 41.49 -7.27 2.16
N LYS A 72 41.50 -7.24 3.49
CA LYS A 72 42.13 -6.17 4.26
C LYS A 72 43.63 -6.44 4.25
N GLU A 73 44.28 -6.13 3.15
CA GLU A 73 45.73 -6.09 3.06
C GLU A 73 46.16 -4.77 2.41
N GLU A 74 47.01 -4.06 3.14
CA GLU A 74 47.92 -3.01 2.65
C GLU A 74 47.33 -1.60 2.40
N GLN A 75 47.08 -0.85 3.49
CA GLN A 75 47.25 0.60 3.45
C GLN A 75 48.51 0.99 4.24
N LYS A 76 49.59 1.13 3.47
CA LYS A 76 50.89 1.71 3.80
C LYS A 76 50.75 3.18 4.24
N GLN A 77 51.51 3.55 5.27
CA GLN A 77 51.86 4.90 5.79
C GLN A 77 51.03 5.45 6.95
N GLY A 78 51.72 5.53 8.10
CA GLY A 78 51.31 6.19 9.34
C GLY A 78 52.11 5.65 10.51
#